data_AF-A0AAN8K6V8-F1
#
_entry.id   AF-A0AAN8K6V8-F1
#
_cell.length_a   1.000
_cell.length_b   1.000
_cell.length_c   1.000
_cell.angle_alpha   90.00
_cell.angle_beta   90.00
_cell.angle_gamma   90.00
#
_symmetry.space_group_name_H-M   'P 1'
#
loop_
_entity.id
_entity.type
_entity.pdbx_description
1 polymer ?
#
loop_
_entity_poly.entity_id
_entity_poly.type
_entity_poly.pdbx_seq_one_letter_code
_entity_poly.pdbx_strand_id
1 'polypeptide(L)'
;MILLISESETQQCFFVERRKRIPKMAFNYVVTAHKPTAVNACVTGNFTSPNDLNLIIAKNTRMEIYVVTPEGLRPIKEVGINGRIAVMQLFRPPGESKDQLFLLTARYNAMILECQQEGETIEIITKAHGNVQVCFNQKL
;
A
#
# COMPACT_ATOMS: atom_id res chain seq x y z
N MET A 1 62.28 32.88 37.66
CA MET A 1 61.22 33.42 36.78
C MET A 1 60.79 32.28 35.88
N ILE A 2 59.52 31.88 36.02
CA ILE A 2 58.90 30.73 35.37
C ILE A 2 58.71 31.03 33.89
N LEU A 3 59.02 30.07 33.01
CA LEU A 3 58.08 29.63 31.97
C LEU A 3 58.46 28.19 31.57
N LEU A 4 57.65 27.23 32.00
CA LEU A 4 57.68 25.84 31.55
C LEU A 4 56.72 25.71 30.37
N ILE A 5 57.24 25.34 29.20
CA ILE A 5 56.48 24.66 28.15
C ILE A 5 57.27 23.41 27.82
N SER A 6 56.75 22.24 28.21
CA SER A 6 57.30 20.94 27.88
C SER A 6 56.51 20.35 26.71
N GLU A 7 57.09 20.39 25.52
CA GLU A 7 56.74 19.49 24.42
C GLU A 7 57.40 18.14 24.70
N SER A 8 56.58 17.11 24.93
CA SER A 8 57.03 15.73 24.96
C SER A 8 56.28 14.94 23.90
N GLU A 9 57.05 14.57 22.90
CA GLU A 9 56.82 13.54 21.89
C GLU A 9 56.16 12.26 22.43
N THR A 10 55.22 11.76 21.63
CA THR A 10 54.96 10.35 21.30
C THR A 10 55.16 9.30 22.40
N GLN A 11 54.05 8.79 22.92
CA GLN A 11 53.59 7.40 22.73
C GLN A 11 52.39 7.19 23.65
N GLN A 12 51.21 7.55 23.17
CA GLN A 12 50.00 6.98 23.74
C GLN A 12 49.65 5.79 22.87
N CYS A 13 49.98 4.60 23.39
CA CYS A 13 49.43 3.35 22.92
C CYS A 13 47.91 3.52 22.83
N PHE A 14 47.40 3.72 21.61
CA PHE A 14 45.99 3.56 21.35
C PHE A 14 45.70 2.07 21.49
N PHE A 15 45.36 1.66 22.70
CA PHE A 15 44.62 0.45 22.90
C PHE A 15 43.29 0.67 22.18
N VAL A 16 43.18 0.18 20.95
CA VAL A 16 41.89 0.02 20.28
C VAL A 16 41.16 -1.05 21.06
N GLU A 17 40.56 -0.63 22.17
CA GLU A 17 39.55 -1.40 22.84
C GLU A 17 38.45 -1.61 21.80
N ARG A 18 38.44 -2.78 21.16
CA ARG A 18 37.25 -3.28 20.48
C ARG A 18 36.19 -3.49 21.56
N ARG A 19 35.63 -2.40 22.08
CA ARG A 19 34.29 -2.41 22.67
C ARG A 19 33.41 -2.88 21.54
N LYS A 20 33.10 -4.17 21.55
CA LYS A 20 31.92 -4.75 20.89
C LYS A 20 30.81 -3.74 21.11
N ARG A 21 30.44 -2.97 20.06
CA ARG A 21 29.21 -2.19 20.12
C ARG A 21 28.11 -3.23 20.26
N ILE A 22 27.62 -3.37 21.48
CA ILE A 22 26.43 -4.16 21.75
C ILE A 22 25.36 -3.54 20.86
N PRO A 23 24.72 -4.29 19.94
CA PRO A 23 23.69 -3.73 19.08
C PRO A 23 22.59 -3.21 19.99
N LYS A 24 22.49 -1.88 20.08
CA LYS A 24 21.45 -1.22 20.86
C LYS A 24 20.15 -1.55 20.15
N MET A 25 19.24 -2.25 20.83
CA MET A 25 17.94 -2.57 20.27
C MET A 25 17.24 -1.25 19.92
N ALA A 26 17.03 -1.02 18.63
CA ALA A 26 16.40 0.17 18.10
C ALA A 26 14.92 -0.14 17.86
N PHE A 27 14.04 0.64 18.50
CA PHE A 27 12.60 0.57 18.31
C PHE A 27 12.19 1.79 17.49
N ASN A 28 11.67 1.55 16.28
CA ASN A 28 11.26 2.61 15.37
C ASN A 28 9.73 2.56 15.19
N TYR A 29 9.10 3.74 15.15
CA TYR A 29 7.69 3.89 14.81
C TYR A 29 7.58 4.65 13.48
N VAL A 30 6.85 4.08 12.53
CA VAL A 30 6.67 4.68 11.20
C VAL A 30 5.17 4.88 10.96
N VAL A 31 4.79 6.12 10.64
CA VAL A 31 3.41 6.51 10.34
C VAL A 31 3.36 7.28 9.03
N THR A 32 2.23 7.17 8.33
CA THR A 32 2.00 7.92 7.09
C THR A 32 1.51 9.33 7.43
N ALA A 33 2.33 10.36 7.21
CA ALA A 33 1.93 11.76 7.43
C ALA A 33 0.92 12.25 6.38
N HIS A 34 1.14 11.89 5.12
CA HIS A 34 0.27 12.26 4.00
C HIS A 34 -0.04 11.04 3.14
N LYS A 35 -1.31 10.90 2.74
CA LYS A 35 -1.74 9.79 1.87
C LYS A 35 -1.11 9.93 0.47
N PRO A 36 -0.85 8.83 -0.25
CA PRO A 36 -0.39 8.92 -1.64
C PRO A 36 -1.42 9.65 -2.50
N THR A 37 -0.97 10.65 -3.26
CA THR A 37 -1.83 11.46 -4.15
C THR A 37 -1.71 11.06 -5.62
N ALA A 38 -0.61 10.41 -5.99
CA ALA A 38 -0.39 9.96 -7.35
C ALA A 38 -1.40 8.87 -7.73
N VAL A 39 -2.05 9.06 -8.87
CA VAL A 39 -2.98 8.08 -9.46
C VAL A 39 -2.17 7.07 -10.28
N ASN A 40 -2.34 5.79 -9.96
CA ASN A 40 -1.69 4.69 -10.68
C ASN A 40 -2.55 4.13 -11.79
N ALA A 41 -3.85 3.99 -11.53
CA ALA A 41 -4.81 3.45 -12.48
C ALA A 41 -6.21 3.99 -12.15
N CYS A 42 -7.08 4.04 -13.15
CA CYS A 42 -8.50 4.31 -12.99
C CYS A 42 -9.31 3.34 -13.84
N VAL A 43 -10.48 2.96 -13.33
CA VAL A 43 -11.44 2.13 -14.05
C VAL A 43 -12.84 2.71 -13.88
N THR A 44 -13.67 2.53 -14.90
CA THR A 44 -15.07 2.96 -14.89
C THR A 44 -15.98 1.76 -15.09
N GLY A 45 -17.13 1.75 -14.42
CA GLY A 45 -18.09 0.66 -14.51
C GLY A 45 -19.18 0.78 -13.43
N ASN A 46 -20.05 -0.22 -13.35
CA ASN A 46 -21.22 -0.26 -12.47
C ASN A 46 -20.90 -1.09 -11.22
N PHE A 47 -20.11 -0.50 -10.33
CA PHE A 47 -19.67 -1.17 -9.11
C PHE A 47 -20.77 -1.12 -8.04
N THR A 48 -21.24 0.08 -7.65
CA THR A 48 -22.20 0.25 -6.54
C THR A 48 -23.61 -0.27 -6.85
N SER A 49 -24.08 -0.03 -8.06
CA SER A 49 -25.43 -0.34 -8.53
C SER A 49 -25.40 -0.64 -10.02
N PRO A 50 -26.29 -1.51 -10.55
CA PRO A 50 -26.37 -1.79 -11.99
C PRO A 50 -26.57 -0.55 -12.88
N ASN A 51 -27.13 0.53 -12.33
CA ASN A 51 -27.48 1.73 -13.08
C ASN A 51 -26.53 2.91 -12.83
N ASP A 52 -25.73 2.85 -11.76
CA ASP A 52 -24.85 3.96 -11.39
C ASP A 52 -23.52 3.80 -12.11
N LEU A 53 -23.03 4.87 -12.72
CA LEU A 53 -21.69 4.92 -13.28
C LEU A 53 -20.70 5.28 -12.17
N ASN A 54 -19.74 4.40 -11.91
CA ASN A 54 -18.70 4.61 -10.92
C ASN A 54 -17.34 4.85 -11.58
N LEU A 55 -16.55 5.70 -10.92
CA LEU A 55 -15.14 5.88 -11.21
C LEU A 55 -14.33 5.39 -10.00
N ILE A 56 -13.49 4.37 -10.22
CA ILE A 56 -12.62 3.82 -9.19
C ILE A 56 -11.18 4.23 -9.52
N ILE A 57 -10.50 4.81 -8.53
CA ILE A 57 -9.16 5.36 -8.66
C ILE A 57 -8.23 4.61 -7.71
N ALA A 58 -7.14 4.05 -8.24
CA ALA A 58 -6.08 3.45 -7.46
C ALA A 58 -4.94 4.46 -7.22
N LYS A 59 -4.63 4.71 -5.95
CA LYS A 59 -3.52 5.55 -5.47
C LYS A 59 -2.56 4.73 -4.64
N ASN A 60 -1.65 4.03 -5.31
CA ASN A 60 -0.62 3.17 -4.74
C ASN A 60 -1.18 2.09 -3.80
N THR A 61 -1.37 2.40 -2.51
CA THR A 61 -1.90 1.51 -1.47
C THR A 61 -3.36 1.80 -1.11
N ARG A 62 -3.99 2.78 -1.76
CA ARG A 62 -5.37 3.19 -1.49
C ARG A 62 -6.19 3.12 -2.77
N MET A 63 -7.48 2.90 -2.61
CA MET A 63 -8.44 2.91 -3.68
C MET A 63 -9.64 3.78 -3.27
N GLU A 64 -10.08 4.65 -4.16
CA GLU A 64 -11.19 5.56 -3.96
C GLU A 64 -12.29 5.25 -4.97
N ILE A 65 -13.53 5.24 -4.52
CA ILE A 65 -14.72 4.97 -5.34
C ILE A 65 -15.57 6.22 -5.37
N TYR A 66 -15.93 6.65 -6.57
CA TYR A 66 -16.76 7.80 -6.85
C TYR A 66 -18.01 7.40 -7.64
N VAL A 67 -19.15 8.06 -7.40
CA VAL A 67 -20.29 8.08 -8.34
C VAL A 67 -20.10 9.27 -9.27
N VAL A 68 -20.32 9.05 -10.55
CA VAL A 68 -20.42 10.13 -11.53
C VAL A 68 -21.82 10.76 -11.45
N THR A 69 -21.88 12.01 -11.03
CA THR A 69 -23.10 12.83 -11.03
C THR A 69 -22.98 13.91 -12.11
N PRO A 70 -24.08 14.50 -12.59
CA PRO A 70 -24.02 15.60 -13.55
C PRO A 70 -23.25 16.83 -13.03
N GLU A 71 -23.18 17.01 -11.71
CA GLU A 71 -22.42 18.08 -11.06
C GLU A 71 -20.92 17.76 -10.93
N GLY A 72 -20.53 16.49 -11.05
CA GLY A 72 -19.14 16.06 -10.94
C GLY A 72 -18.95 14.66 -10.36
N LEU A 73 -17.98 14.51 -9.47
CA LEU A 73 -17.63 13.23 -8.83
C LEU A 73 -17.96 13.28 -7.35
N ARG A 74 -18.90 12.43 -6.92
CA ARG A 74 -19.24 12.29 -5.51
C ARG A 74 -18.43 11.15 -4.89
N PRO A 75 -17.55 11.41 -3.90
CA PRO A 75 -16.83 10.35 -3.21
C PRO A 75 -17.81 9.49 -2.40
N ILE A 76 -17.69 8.17 -2.57
CA ILE A 76 -18.50 7.19 -1.85
C ILE A 76 -17.70 6.59 -0.71
N LYS A 77 -16.53 6.05 -1.06
CA LYS A 77 -15.74 5.23 -0.14
C LYS A 77 -14.27 5.29 -0.52
N GLU A 78 -13.42 5.32 0.47
CA GLU A 78 -11.98 5.14 0.35
C GLU A 78 -11.58 3.87 1.13
N VAL A 79 -10.81 2.99 0.49
CA VAL A 79 -10.34 1.73 1.07
C VAL A 79 -8.81 1.63 0.96
N GLY A 80 -8.17 1.24 2.05
CA GLY A 80 -6.74 0.92 2.07
C GLY A 80 -6.52 -0.54 1.72
N ILE A 81 -5.61 -0.80 0.78
CA ILE A 81 -5.18 -2.14 0.39
C ILE A 81 -3.80 -2.41 1.02
N ASN A 82 -3.63 -3.62 1.57
CA ASN A 82 -2.38 -4.08 2.16
C ASN A 82 -1.37 -4.50 1.09
N GLY A 83 -0.95 -3.54 0.28
CA GLY A 83 -0.03 -3.74 -0.83
C GLY A 83 -0.17 -2.64 -1.85
N ARG A 84 0.82 -2.54 -2.74
CA ARG A 84 0.74 -1.66 -3.91
C ARG A 84 -0.17 -2.31 -4.95
N ILE A 85 -1.19 -1.59 -5.40
CA ILE A 85 -2.07 -2.00 -6.48
C ILE A 85 -1.26 -1.98 -7.78
N ALA A 86 -1.22 -3.13 -8.46
CA ALA A 86 -0.52 -3.31 -9.72
C ALA A 86 -1.51 -3.38 -10.88
N VAL A 87 -2.55 -4.22 -10.76
CA VAL A 87 -3.63 -4.35 -11.74
C VAL A 87 -4.96 -4.13 -11.06
N MET A 88 -5.86 -3.43 -11.74
CA MET A 88 -7.22 -3.18 -11.29
C MET A 88 -8.12 -3.26 -12.52
N GLN A 89 -9.11 -4.16 -12.51
CA GLN A 89 -10.07 -4.34 -13.60
C GLN A 89 -11.46 -4.66 -13.06
N LEU A 90 -12.47 -4.01 -13.65
CA LEU A 90 -13.88 -4.33 -13.40
C LEU A 90 -14.34 -5.38 -14.40
N PHE A 91 -15.16 -6.32 -13.94
CA PHE A 91 -15.78 -7.32 -14.79
C PHE A 91 -17.15 -7.70 -14.24
N ARG A 92 -18.08 -8.09 -15.12
CA ARG A 92 -19.40 -8.58 -14.74
C ARG A 92 -19.49 -10.08 -15.01
N PRO A 93 -19.46 -10.94 -13.97
CA PRO A 93 -19.69 -12.36 -14.17
C PRO A 93 -21.13 -12.63 -14.64
N PRO A 94 -21.36 -13.71 -15.41
CA PRO A 94 -22.71 -14.06 -15.87
C PRO A 94 -23.59 -14.42 -14.67
N GLY A 95 -24.75 -13.78 -14.57
CA GLY A 95 -25.70 -13.96 -13.46
C GLY A 95 -25.59 -12.92 -12.35
N GLU A 96 -24.55 -12.10 -12.36
CA GLU A 96 -24.40 -11.00 -11.41
C GLU A 96 -25.06 -9.72 -11.95
N SER A 97 -25.72 -8.96 -11.09
CA SER A 97 -26.34 -7.68 -11.45
C SER A 97 -25.35 -6.51 -11.43
N LYS A 98 -24.25 -6.63 -10.67
CA LYS A 98 -23.24 -5.60 -10.45
C LYS A 98 -21.87 -6.06 -10.93
N ASP A 99 -20.99 -5.09 -11.20
CA ASP A 99 -19.62 -5.38 -11.55
C ASP A 99 -18.83 -5.74 -10.29
N GLN A 100 -17.95 -6.73 -10.41
CA GLN A 100 -16.96 -7.08 -9.41
C GLN A 100 -15.60 -6.51 -9.80
N LEU A 101 -14.77 -6.27 -8.80
CA LEU A 101 -13.45 -5.68 -8.99
C LEU A 101 -12.36 -6.72 -8.77
N PHE A 102 -11.61 -7.01 -9.83
CA PHE A 102 -10.38 -7.76 -9.75
C PHE A 102 -9.20 -6.83 -9.42
N LEU A 103 -8.45 -7.19 -8.38
CA LEU A 103 -7.26 -6.49 -7.94
C LEU A 103 -6.09 -7.45 -7.84
N LEU A 104 -4.94 -7.03 -8.36
CA LEU A 104 -3.66 -7.71 -8.18
C LEU A 104 -2.68 -6.73 -7.56
N THR A 105 -2.03 -7.15 -6.48
CA THR A 105 -0.98 -6.36 -5.83
C THR A 105 0.40 -6.69 -6.38
N ALA A 106 1.38 -5.80 -6.17
CA ALA A 106 2.77 -6.01 -6.54
C ALA A 106 3.44 -7.21 -5.82
N ARG A 107 2.81 -7.75 -4.77
CA ARG A 107 3.22 -8.99 -4.09
C ARG A 107 2.46 -10.22 -4.60
N TYR A 108 1.84 -10.10 -5.77
CA TYR A 108 1.04 -11.16 -6.42
C TYR A 108 -0.15 -11.63 -5.57
N ASN A 109 -0.63 -10.84 -4.61
CA ASN A 109 -1.92 -11.13 -3.98
C ASN A 109 -3.03 -10.66 -4.92
N ALA A 110 -3.79 -11.62 -5.43
CA ALA A 110 -5.00 -11.43 -6.20
C ALA A 110 -6.23 -11.43 -5.28
N MET A 111 -7.20 -10.58 -5.55
CA MET A 111 -8.46 -10.53 -4.84
C MET A 111 -9.60 -10.09 -5.75
N ILE A 112 -10.79 -10.62 -5.48
CA ILE A 112 -12.04 -10.20 -6.11
C ILE A 112 -12.87 -9.52 -5.03
N LEU A 113 -13.20 -8.27 -5.26
CA LEU A 113 -13.97 -7.42 -4.35
C LEU A 113 -15.36 -7.15 -4.92
N GLU A 114 -16.34 -7.12 -4.04
CA GLU A 114 -17.71 -6.76 -4.32
C GLU A 114 -18.14 -5.69 -3.32
N CYS A 115 -18.92 -4.70 -3.76
CA CYS A 115 -19.51 -3.75 -2.82
C CYS A 115 -20.92 -4.20 -2.41
N GLN A 116 -21.11 -4.31 -1.10
CA GLN A 116 -22.41 -4.48 -0.50
C GLN A 116 -22.83 -3.14 0.12
N GLN A 117 -24.04 -2.71 -0.22
CA GLN A 117 -24.65 -1.52 0.35
C GLN A 117 -25.78 -1.98 1.26
N GLU A 118 -25.64 -1.73 2.55
CA GLU A 118 -26.64 -2.06 3.56
C GLU A 118 -27.13 -0.74 4.17
N GLY A 119 -28.21 -0.19 3.60
CA GLY A 119 -28.72 1.13 3.98
C GLY A 119 -27.73 2.26 3.63
N GLU A 120 -27.29 3.01 4.64
CA GLU A 120 -26.34 4.11 4.49
C GLU A 120 -24.87 3.64 4.49
N THR A 121 -24.58 2.42 4.94
CA THR A 121 -23.21 1.92 5.02
C THR A 121 -22.83 1.15 3.75
N ILE A 122 -21.66 1.49 3.23
CA ILE A 122 -21.07 0.83 2.08
C ILE A 122 -19.83 0.07 2.56
N GLU A 123 -19.89 -1.24 2.36
CA GLU A 123 -18.86 -2.18 2.73
C GLU A 123 -18.29 -2.86 1.49
N ILE A 124 -16.98 -3.10 1.50
CA ILE A 124 -16.31 -3.83 0.43
C ILE A 124 -15.97 -5.22 0.96
N ILE A 125 -16.59 -6.23 0.37
CA ILE A 125 -16.44 -7.63 0.75
C ILE A 125 -15.46 -8.29 -0.20
N THR A 126 -14.54 -9.06 0.36
CA THR A 126 -13.63 -9.88 -0.43
C THR A 126 -14.31 -11.21 -0.74
N LYS A 127 -14.74 -11.40 -1.99
CA LYS A 127 -15.38 -12.66 -2.45
C LYS A 127 -14.35 -13.77 -2.62
N ALA A 128 -13.17 -13.44 -3.13
CA ALA A 128 -12.06 -14.37 -3.29
C ALA A 128 -10.73 -13.67 -3.04
N HIS A 129 -9.74 -14.39 -2.52
CA HIS A 129 -8.37 -13.92 -2.37
C HIS A 129 -7.40 -15.08 -2.56
N GLY A 130 -6.18 -14.79 -3.03
CA GLY A 130 -5.13 -15.78 -3.19
C GLY A 130 -3.81 -15.15 -3.61
N ASN A 131 -2.70 -15.85 -3.41
CA ASN A 131 -1.41 -15.44 -3.94
C ASN A 131 -1.10 -16.23 -5.22
N VAL A 132 -0.84 -15.52 -6.32
CA VAL A 132 -0.59 -16.11 -7.65
C VAL A 132 0.90 -16.12 -8.02
N GLN A 133 1.79 -15.92 -7.05
CA GLN A 133 3.23 -16.00 -7.27
C GLN A 133 3.64 -17.43 -7.62
N VAL A 134 4.33 -17.59 -8.75
CA VAL A 134 4.93 -18.86 -9.14
C VAL A 134 6.33 -18.95 -8.54
N CYS A 135 6.58 -19.97 -7.72
CA CYS A 135 7.93 -20.33 -7.31
C CYS A 135 8.57 -21.17 -8.43
N PHE A 136 9.34 -20.54 -9.31
CA PHE A 136 10.24 -21.29 -10.20
C PHE A 136 11.38 -21.87 -9.36
N ASN A 137 11.20 -23.09 -8.86
CA ASN A 137 12.32 -23.90 -8.40
C ASN A 137 13.09 -24.35 -9.65
N GLN A 138 14.16 -23.62 -9.95
CA GLN A 138 15.16 -24.00 -10.92
C GLN A 138 15.88 -25.25 -10.40
N LYS A 139 15.31 -26.43 -10.64
CA LYS A 139 16.09 -27.67 -10.74
C LYS A 139 16.46 -27.80 -12.21
N LEU A 140 17.61 -27.23 -12.56
CA LEU A 140 18.43 -27.66 -13.69
C LEU A 140 19.64 -28.40 -13.10
#